data_AF-A0A0N1M007-F1
#
_entry.id   AF-A0A0N1M007-F1
#
_cell.length_a   1.000
_cell.length_b   1.000
_cell.length_c   1.000
_cell.angle_alpha   90.00
_cell.angle_beta   90.00
_cell.angle_gamma   90.00
#
_symmetry.space_group_name_H-M   'P 1'
#
loop_
_entity.id
_entity.type
_entity.pdbx_description
1 polymer ?
#
loop_
_entity_poly.entity_id
_entity_poly.type
_entity_poly.pdbx_seq_one_letter_code
_entity_poly.pdbx_strand_id
1 'polypeptide(L)' 'MLFDMTIPASEFQQKQLKVLASIPLQVMIKELDQVTYQFTTVPDQMMYDLAEYLSEDSLVEVKLIPGSVVEFYPVVNAL' A
#
# COMPACT_ATOMS: atom_id res chain seq x y z
N MET A 1 11.82 -7.29 11.18
CA MET A 1 12.16 -6.91 9.79
C MET A 1 11.30 -5.73 9.41
N LEU A 2 11.88 -4.73 8.75
CA LEU A 2 11.15 -3.62 8.17
C LEU A 2 10.70 -4.08 6.78
N PHE A 3 9.40 -4.35 6.61
CA PHE A 3 8.81 -4.42 5.28
C PHE A 3 8.29 -3.02 4.99
N ASP A 4 9.06 -2.30 4.18
CA ASP A 4 8.72 -0.99 3.66
C ASP A 4 8.81 -1.11 2.14
N MET A 5 7.68 -0.92 1.46
CA MET A 5 7.61 -0.94 0.01
C MET A 5 7.08 0.41 -0.48
N THR A 6 7.77 1.00 -1.45
CA THR A 6 7.35 2.26 -2.08
C THR A 6 7.14 2.02 -3.56
N ILE A 7 5.97 2.40 -4.05
CA ILE A 7 5.59 2.26 -5.45
C ILE A 7 5.24 3.65 -6.00
N PRO A 8 5.87 4.12 -7.09
CA PRO A 8 5.45 5.35 -7.74
C PRO A 8 4.12 5.16 -8.48
N ALA A 9 3.30 6.21 -8.54
CA ALA A 9 2.00 6.18 -9.21
C ALA A 9 2.07 5.73 -10.68
N SER A 10 3.20 5.97 -11.35
CA SER A 10 3.46 5.54 -12.73
C SER A 10 3.41 4.02 -12.95
N GLU A 11 3.58 3.22 -11.90
CA GLU A 11 3.52 1.75 -11.97
C GLU A 11 2.07 1.22 -11.89
N PHE A 12 1.09 2.06 -11.56
CA PHE A 12 -0.31 1.68 -11.43
C PHE A 12 -1.06 1.93 -12.75
N GLN A 13 -1.30 0.87 -13.53
CA GLN A 13 -2.02 0.98 -14.80
C GLN A 13 -3.53 1.13 -14.60
N GLN A 14 -4.06 0.52 -13.53
CA GLN A 14 -5.48 0.50 -13.16
C GLN A 14 -5.76 1.33 -11.91
N LYS A 15 -4.73 1.95 -11.32
CA LYS A 15 -4.81 2.67 -10.03
C LYS A 15 -5.32 1.77 -8.90
N GLN A 16 -4.99 0.49 -8.93
CA GLN A 16 -5.40 -0.48 -7.92
C GLN A 16 -4.19 -1.08 -7.20
N LEU A 17 -4.34 -1.30 -5.90
CA LEU A 17 -3.34 -2.01 -5.09
C LEU A 17 -3.86 -3.39 -4.75
N LYS A 18 -3.15 -4.43 -5.18
CA LYS A 18 -3.39 -5.80 -4.78
C LYS A 18 -2.52 -6.14 -3.59
N VAL A 19 -3.12 -6.58 -2.49
CA VAL A 19 -2.43 -6.98 -1.26
C VAL A 19 -2.85 -8.40 -0.88
N LEU A 20 -1.88 -9.29 -0.75
CA LEU A 20 -2.05 -10.64 -0.22
C LEU A 20 -1.23 -10.74 1.06
N ALA A 21 -1.91 -10.52 2.18
CA ALA A 21 -1.30 -10.57 3.50
C ALA A 21 -2.32 -11.15 4.49
N SER A 22 -1.85 -12.01 5.40
CA SER A 22 -2.67 -12.53 6.51
C SER A 22 -2.79 -11.53 7.67
N ILE A 23 -2.14 -10.37 7.54
CA ILE A 23 -2.11 -9.31 8.56
C ILE A 23 -2.42 -7.95 7.93
N PRO A 24 -2.90 -6.99 8.73
CA PRO A 24 -3.11 -5.62 8.28
C PRO A 24 -1.77 -4.93 7.96
N LEU A 25 -1.75 -4.20 6.85
CA LEU A 25 -0.65 -3.33 6.44
C LEU A 25 -1.12 -1.88 6.46
N GLN A 26 -0.22 -0.96 6.78
CA GLN A 26 -0.46 0.46 6.64
C GLN A 26 -0.11 0.89 5.21
N VAL A 27 -1.06 1.50 4.51
CA VAL A 27 -0.84 2.12 3.21
C VAL A 27 -0.92 3.64 3.38
N MET A 28 0.02 4.36 2.78
CA MET A 28 0.08 5.82 2.75
C MET A 28 0.33 6.26 1.32
N ILE A 29 -0.44 7.22 0.85
CA ILE A 29 -0.23 7.91 -0.41
C ILE A 29 0.38 9.27 -0.08
N LYS A 30 1.51 9.57 -0.72
CA LYS A 30 2.26 10.81 -0.52
C LYS A 30 2.36 11.60 -1.81
N GLU A 31 2.30 12.91 -1.70
CA GLU A 31 2.62 13.87 -2.75
C GLU A 31 3.59 14.90 -2.18
N LEU A 32 4.72 15.14 -2.85
CA LEU A 32 5.75 16.08 -2.37
C LEU A 32 6.15 15.86 -0.89
N ASP A 33 6.34 14.59 -0.51
CA ASP A 33 6.62 14.12 0.86
C ASP A 33 5.53 14.36 1.92
N GLN A 34 4.35 14.86 1.54
CA GLN A 34 3.19 14.97 2.42
C GLN A 34 2.24 13.80 2.24
N VAL A 35 1.79 13.19 3.35
CA VAL A 35 0.78 12.13 3.30
C VAL A 35 -0.58 12.77 2.99
N THR A 36 -1.12 12.49 1.81
CA THR A 36 -2.42 12.98 1.35
C THR A 36 -3.55 12.04 1.74
N TYR A 37 -3.26 10.73 1.77
CA TYR A 37 -4.22 9.70 2.15
C TYR A 37 -3.54 8.56 2.88
N GLN A 38 -4.23 7.95 3.84
CA GLN A 38 -3.74 6.79 4.57
C GLN A 38 -4.88 5.86 4.95
N PHE A 39 -4.63 4.56 4.86
CA PHE A 39 -5.59 3.54 5.28
C PHE A 39 -4.89 2.25 5.69
N THR A 40 -5.61 1.40 6.41
CA THR A 40 -5.13 0.10 6.83
C THR A 40 -5.80 -0.99 5.99
N THR A 41 -5.02 -1.93 5.48
CA THR A 41 -5.57 -3.08 4.74
C THR A 41 -6.24 -4.07 5.69
N VAL A 42 -7.23 -4.79 5.17
CA VAL A 42 -7.91 -5.89 5.85
C VAL A 42 -7.45 -7.20 5.21
N PRO A 43 -7.06 -8.24 5.98
CA PRO A 43 -6.61 -9.52 5.42
C PRO A 43 -7.61 -10.20 4.46
N ASP A 44 -8.91 -10.00 4.69
CA ASP A 44 -9.98 -10.58 3.86
C ASP A 44 -10.21 -9.83 2.55
N GLN A 45 -9.60 -8.64 2.38
CA GLN A 45 -9.72 -7.81 1.19
C GLN A 45 -8.40 -7.74 0.44
N MET A 46 -8.41 -8.22 -0.81
CA MET A 46 -7.21 -8.30 -1.63
C MET A 46 -7.00 -7.10 -2.55
N MET A 47 -8.06 -6.36 -2.89
CA MET A 47 -8.01 -5.28 -3.87
C MET A 47 -8.44 -3.96 -3.23
N TYR A 48 -7.66 -2.91 -3.48
CA TYR A 48 -7.92 -1.55 -3.00
C TYR A 48 -7.89 -0.59 -4.18
N ASP A 49 -8.97 0.15 -4.36
CA ASP A 49 -9.06 1.19 -5.38
C ASP A 49 -8.43 2.47 -4.86
N LEU A 50 -7.45 3.00 -5.60
CA LEU A 50 -6.72 4.22 -5.28
C LEU A 50 -7.05 5.34 -6.29
N ALA A 51 -7.97 5.14 -7.24
CA ALA A 51 -8.19 6.05 -8.35
C ALA A 51 -8.51 7.49 -7.93
N GLU A 52 -9.23 7.66 -6.82
CA GLU A 52 -9.62 8.97 -6.27
C GLU A 52 -8.47 9.69 -5.55
N TYR A 53 -7.42 8.97 -5.15
CA TYR A 53 -6.34 9.46 -4.30
C TYR A 53 -4.97 9.48 -4.99
N LEU A 54 -4.84 8.78 -6.12
CA LEU A 54 -3.58 8.61 -6.84
C LEU A 54 -3.46 9.62 -7.99
N SER A 55 -2.59 10.61 -7.78
CA SER A 55 -2.13 11.60 -8.78
C SER A 55 -0.85 11.11 -9.47
N GLU A 56 -0.47 11.73 -10.59
CA GLU A 56 0.70 11.30 -11.38
C GLU A 56 2.03 11.36 -10.61
N ASP A 57 2.17 12.33 -9.70
CA ASP A 57 3.36 12.53 -8.86
C ASP A 57 3.27 11.81 -7.50
N SER A 58 2.23 11.00 -7.27
CA SER A 58 2.04 10.34 -5.97
C SER A 58 2.99 9.16 -5.77
N LEU A 59 3.32 8.88 -4.52
CA LEU A 59 4.05 7.70 -4.06
C LEU A 59 3.18 6.90 -3.09
N VAL A 60 3.05 5.60 -3.32
CA VAL A 60 2.35 4.69 -2.41
C VAL A 60 3.37 3.97 -1.54
N GLU A 61 3.36 4.24 -0.24
CA GLU A 61 4.14 3.53 0.76
C GLU A 61 3.28 2.48 1.47
N VAL A 62 3.79 1.25 1.55
CA VAL A 62 3.16 0.15 2.29
C VAL A 62 4.12 -0.33 3.37
N LYS A 63 3.64 -0.36 4.62
CA LYS A 63 4.43 -0.68 5.81
C LYS A 63 3.73 -1.68 6.72
N LEU A 64 4.52 -2.44 7.47
CA LEU A 64 3.99 -3.24 8.57
C LEU A 64 3.57 -2.38 9.75
N ILE A 65 2.44 -2.71 10.35
CA ILE A 65 2.03 -2.13 11.62
C ILE A 65 2.93 -2.69 12.73
N PRO A 66 3.55 -1.86 13.59
CA PRO A 66 4.40 -2.32 14.69
C PRO A 66 3.67 -3.30 15.60
N GLY A 67 4.33 -4.42 15.94
CA GLY A 67 3.77 -5.46 16.82
C GLY A 67 3.18 -6.67 16.09
N SER A 68 3.01 -6.61 14.77
CA SER A 68 2.59 -7.75 13.96
C SER A 68 3.78 -8.69 13.68
N VAL A 69 3.73 -9.92 14.19
CA VAL A 69 4.69 -10.98 13.85
C VAL A 69 4.23 -11.63 12.54
N VAL A 70 5.12 -11.69 11.57
CA VAL A 70 4.80 -12.14 10.21
C VAL A 70 5.45 -13.50 9.96
N GLU A 71 4.64 -14.56 9.90
CA GLU A 71 5.12 -15.89 9.47
C GLU A 71 5.22 -16.01 7.94
N PHE A 72 4.51 -15.15 7.19
CA PHE A 72 4.44 -15.15 5.72
C PHE A 72 4.62 -13.76 5.12
N TYR A 73 5.55 -13.61 4.17
CA TYR A 73 5.82 -12.32 3.53
C TYR A 73 4.58 -11.78 2.80
N PRO A 74 4.13 -10.54 3.10
CA PRO A 74 3.04 -9.92 2.36
C PRO A 74 3.46 -9.70 0.90
N VAL A 75 2.56 -10.03 -0.03
CA VAL A 75 2.75 -9.76 -1.46
C VAL A 75 1.91 -8.55 -1.82
N VAL A 76 2.55 -7.53 -2.39
CA VAL A 76 1.92 -6.27 -2.78
C VAL A 76 2.24 -6.00 -4.24
N ASN A 77 1.21 -5.76 -5.05
CA ASN A 77 1.35 -5.46 -6.47
C ASN A 77 0.56 -4.19 -6.82
N ALA A 78 1.16 -3.29 -7.58
CA ALA A 78 0.43 -2.26 -8.30
C ALA A 78 -0.20 -2.88 -9.55
N LEU A 79 -1.49 -2.61 -9.75
CA LEU A 79 -2.26 -2.98 -10.93
C LEU A 79 -2.66 -1.73 -11.70
#